data_AF-A0A529ZMU5-F1
#
_entry.id   AF-A0A529ZMU5-F1
#
_cell.length_a   1.000
_cell.length_b   1.000
_cell.length_c   1.000
_cell.angle_alpha   90.00
_cell.angle_beta   90.00
_cell.angle_gamma   90.00
#
_symmetry.space_group_name_H-M   'P 1'
#
loop_
_entity.id
_entity.type
_entity.pdbx_description
1 polymer ?
#
loop_
_entity_poly.entity_id
_entity_poly.type
_entity_poly.pdbx_seq_one_letter_code
_entity_poly.pdbx_strand_id
1 'polypeptide(L)' 'MTGSQDQSVAATRLRAFEREAASLRARLHRYASRMVGSVIDGEDIVQEALAKGFVAIRNGDMPDRTEPWLFRIAH' A
#
# COMPACT_ATOMS: atom_id res chain seq x y z
N MET A 1 -21.06 21.42 -6.79
CA MET A 1 -19.89 21.97 -6.09
C MET A 1 -19.41 20.98 -5.00
N THR A 2 -19.21 19.70 -5.33
CA THR A 2 -18.87 18.64 -4.35
C THR A 2 -17.63 17.82 -4.74
N GLY A 3 -17.21 17.83 -6.01
CA GLY A 3 -16.05 17.05 -6.48
C GLY A 3 -14.67 17.61 -6.16
N SER A 4 -14.55 18.85 -5.65
CA SER A 4 -13.26 19.47 -5.34
C SER A 4 -12.77 19.15 -3.92
N GLN A 5 -13.68 19.08 -2.94
CA GLN A 5 -13.34 18.65 -1.58
C GLN A 5 -12.98 17.16 -1.52
N ASP A 6 -13.73 16.31 -2.23
CA ASP A 6 -13.50 14.86 -2.19
C ASP A 6 -12.12 14.48 -2.77
N GLN A 7 -11.73 15.14 -3.87
CA GLN A 7 -10.40 14.96 -4.46
C GLN A 7 -9.25 15.45 -3.56
N SER A 8 -9.44 16.53 -2.80
CA SER A 8 -8.39 17.02 -1.89
C SER A 8 -8.19 16.09 -0.68
N VAL A 9 -9.27 15.49 -0.19
CA VAL A 9 -9.19 14.50 0.89
C VAL A 9 -8.56 13.20 0.37
N ALA A 10 -8.94 12.72 -0.82
CA ALA A 10 -8.31 11.57 -1.45
C ALA A 10 -6.80 11.79 -1.68
N ALA A 11 -6.39 12.98 -2.14
CA ALA A 11 -4.98 13.32 -2.30
C ALA A 11 -4.23 13.33 -0.96
N THR A 12 -4.84 13.85 0.10
CA THR A 12 -4.28 13.82 1.46
C THR A 12 -4.06 12.39 1.95
N ARG A 13 -5.06 11.54 1.75
CA ARG A 13 -5.03 10.11 2.08
C ARG A 13 -3.94 9.36 1.34
N LEU A 14 -3.82 9.58 0.02
CA LEU A 14 -2.77 8.97 -0.81
C LEU A 14 -1.37 9.36 -0.33
N ARG A 15 -1.14 10.63 0.02
CA ARG A 15 0.15 11.09 0.57
C ARG A 15 0.46 10.48 1.93
N ALA A 16 -0.54 10.30 2.79
CA ALA A 16 -0.35 9.63 4.08
C ALA A 16 0.04 8.17 3.87
N PHE A 17 -0.70 7.45 3.04
CA PHE A 17 -0.40 6.08 2.65
C PHE A 17 1.00 5.94 2.06
N GLU A 18 1.39 6.80 1.12
CA GLU A 18 2.71 6.77 0.48
C GLU A 18 3.85 6.87 1.51
N ARG A 19 3.74 7.76 2.50
CA ARG A 19 4.75 7.90 3.56
C ARG A 19 4.86 6.66 4.44
N GLU A 20 3.72 6.12 4.85
CA GLU A 20 3.68 4.90 5.68
C GLU A 20 4.21 3.69 4.90
N ALA A 21 3.77 3.52 3.66
CA ALA A 21 4.21 2.46 2.76
C ALA A 21 5.73 2.51 2.49
N ALA A 22 6.29 3.71 2.29
CA ALA A 22 7.74 3.89 2.11
C ALA A 22 8.53 3.36 3.31
N SER A 23 8.05 3.60 4.54
CA SER A 23 8.69 3.09 5.76
C SER A 23 8.60 1.56 5.91
N LEU A 24 7.58 0.95 5.31
CA LEU A 24 7.30 -0.49 5.39
C LEU A 24 7.96 -1.31 4.28
N ARG A 25 8.34 -0.67 3.17
CA ARG A 25 8.82 -1.34 1.94
C ARG A 25 9.91 -2.39 2.20
N ALA A 26 10.93 -2.06 3.00
CA ALA A 26 12.00 -3.00 3.32
C ALA A 26 11.52 -4.20 4.15
N ARG A 27 10.52 -4.02 5.02
CA ARG A 27 9.94 -5.11 5.82
C ARG A 27 9.03 -6.00 4.98
N LEU A 28 8.22 -5.40 4.11
CA LEU A 28 7.37 -6.11 3.15
C LEU A 28 8.21 -6.94 2.18
N HIS A 29 9.28 -6.38 1.62
CA HIS A 29 10.20 -7.10 0.74
C HIS A 29 10.83 -8.30 1.44
N ARG A 30 11.37 -8.10 2.65
CA ARG A 30 11.92 -9.21 3.46
C ARG A 30 10.91 -10.30 3.79
N TYR A 31 9.64 -9.95 3.97
CA TYR A 31 8.55 -10.90 4.22
C TYR A 31 8.18 -11.65 2.94
N ALA A 32 7.89 -10.93 1.86
CA ALA A 32 7.52 -11.49 0.57
C ALA A 32 8.62 -12.42 0.05
N SER A 33 9.89 -11.98 0.06
CA SER A 33 11.02 -12.82 -0.39
C SER A 33 11.20 -14.08 0.44
N ARG A 34 10.87 -14.06 1.74
CA ARG A 34 10.88 -15.28 2.58
C ARG A 34 9.73 -16.20 2.24
N MET A 35 8.55 -15.64 1.97
CA MET A 35 7.34 -16.39 1.64
C MET A 35 7.50 -17.14 0.31
N VAL A 36 8.13 -16.52 -0.70
CA VAL A 36 8.32 -17.12 -2.04
C VAL A 36 9.69 -17.73 -2.28
N GLY A 37 10.65 -17.57 -1.35
CA GLY A 37 12.00 -18.09 -1.50
C GLY A 37 12.85 -17.37 -2.57
N SER A 38 12.44 -16.17 -3.01
CA SER A 38 13.07 -15.41 -4.09
C SER A 38 13.04 -13.92 -3.81
N VAL A 39 14.20 -13.26 -3.98
CA VAL A 39 14.33 -11.81 -3.77
C VAL A 39 13.62 -11.01 -4.85
N ILE A 40 13.65 -11.51 -6.08
CA ILE A 40 13.05 -10.85 -7.26
C ILE A 40 11.54 -10.99 -7.18
N ASP A 41 11.01 -12.21 -7.03
CA ASP A 41 9.56 -12.44 -6.93
C ASP A 41 8.96 -11.76 -5.69
N GLY A 42 9.75 -11.65 -4.61
CA GLY A 42 9.35 -10.90 -3.43
C GLY A 42 9.22 -9.39 -3.68
N GLU A 43 10.01 -8.81 -4.59
CA GLU A 43 9.86 -7.40 -4.98
C GLU A 43 8.60 -7.19 -5.83
N ASP A 44 8.27 -8.13 -6.72
CA ASP A 44 7.05 -8.09 -7.53
C ASP A 44 5.79 -8.09 -6.64
N ILE A 45 5.75 -8.95 -5.62
CA ILE A 45 4.66 -8.96 -4.63
C ILE A 45 4.54 -7.62 -3.90
N VAL A 46 5.66 -7.00 -3.53
CA VAL A 46 5.62 -5.68 -2.88
C VAL A 46 5.03 -4.64 -3.82
N GLN A 47 5.44 -4.63 -5.09
CA GLN A 47 4.90 -3.69 -6.08
C GLN A 47 3.40 -3.91 -6.30
N GLU A 48 2.96 -5.15 -6.44
CA GLU A 48 1.54 -5.48 -6.58
C GLU A 48 0.74 -5.05 -5.35
N ALA A 49 1.25 -5.30 -4.14
CA ALA A 49 0.58 -4.93 -2.91
C ALA A 49 0.44 -3.41 -2.75
N LEU A 50 1.50 -2.66 -3.08
CA LEU A 50 1.46 -1.20 -3.09
C LEU A 50 0.47 -0.67 -4.13
N ALA A 51 0.47 -1.24 -5.35
CA ALA A 51 -0.47 -0.85 -6.40
C ALA A 51 -1.93 -1.08 -5.99
N LYS A 52 -2.25 -2.25 -5.44
CA LYS A 52 -3.58 -2.55 -4.86
C LYS A 52 -3.93 -1.57 -3.74
N GLY A 53 -2.98 -1.25 -2.87
CA GLY A 53 -3.14 -0.26 -1.81
C GLY A 53 -3.52 1.11 -2.35
N PHE A 54 -2.77 1.64 -3.32
CA PHE A 54 -3.06 2.94 -3.95
C PHE A 54 -4.45 2.97 -4.62
N VAL A 55 -4.84 1.90 -5.31
CA VAL A 55 -6.17 1.79 -5.92
C VAL A 55 -7.28 1.81 -4.86
N ALA A 56 -7.12 1.04 -3.78
CA ALA A 56 -8.09 1.00 -2.69
C ALA A 56 -8.26 2.37 -2.01
N ILE A 57 -7.16 3.06 -1.69
CA ILE A 57 -7.22 4.42 -1.12
C ILE A 57 -7.92 5.40 -2.07
N ARG A 58 -7.64 5.33 -3.38
CA ARG A 58 -8.30 6.16 -4.38
C ARG A 58 -9.81 5.89 -4.48
N ASN A 59 -10.23 4.66 -4.21
CA ASN A 59 -11.63 4.26 -4.19
C ASN A 59 -12.33 4.57 -2.85
N GLY A 60 -11.61 5.06 -1.84
CA GLY A 60 -12.13 5.44 -0.53
C GLY A 60 -11.90 4.42 0.59
N ASP A 61 -11.29 3.28 0.29
CA ASP A 61 -11.05 2.19 1.23
C ASP A 61 -9.77 2.43 2.05
N MET A 62 -9.85 3.31 3.06
CA MET A 62 -8.74 3.57 3.98
C MET A 62 -8.74 2.56 5.14
N PRO A 63 -7.65 1.80 5.37
CA PRO A 63 -7.54 0.96 6.55
C PRO A 63 -7.32 1.78 7.83
N ASP A 64 -7.73 1.26 8.98
CA ASP A 64 -7.38 1.84 10.29
C ASP A 64 -5.86 1.79 10.56
N ARG A 65 -5.16 0.80 9.97
CA ARG A 65 -3.72 0.60 10.09
C ARG A 65 -3.12 0.11 8.77
N THR A 66 -2.24 0.90 8.17
CA THR A 66 -1.60 0.59 6.88
C THR A 66 -0.74 -0.67 6.93
N GLU A 67 0.03 -0.87 7.99
CA GLU A 67 0.96 -2.01 8.09
C GLU A 67 0.27 -3.38 8.00
N PRO A 68 -0.59 -3.79 8.95
CA PRO A 68 -1.23 -5.11 8.89
C PRO A 68 -2.15 -5.27 7.67
N TRP A 69 -2.56 -4.17 7.05
CA TRP A 69 -3.30 -4.19 5.80
C TRP A 69 -2.40 -4.53 4.60
N LEU A 70 -1.26 -3.86 4.45
CA LEU A 70 -0.29 -4.17 3.39
C LEU A 70 0.25 -5.60 3.48
N PHE A 71 0.50 -6.10 4.70
CA PHE A 71 0.90 -7.51 4.88
C PHE A 71 -0.19 -8.51 4.47
N ARG A 72 -1.47 -8.16 4.59
CA ARG A 72 -2.59 -8.97 4.08
C ARG A 72 -2.72 -8.92 2.57
N ILE A 73 -2.45 -7.77 1.94
CA ILE A 73 -2.50 -7.66 0.49
C ILE A 73 -1.34 -8.46 -0.15
N ALA A 74 -0.19 -8.50 0.52
CA ALA A 74 1.00 -9.21 0.06
C ALA A 74 0.97 -10.73 0.31
N HIS A 75 -0.05 -11.27 1.00
CA HIS A 75 -0.25 -12.70 1.26
C HIS A 75 -1.30 -13.25 0.30
#